data_AF-A0A8S1R810-F1
#
_entry.id   AF-A0A8S1R810-F1
#
_cell.length_a   1.000
_cell.length_b   1.000
_cell.length_c   1.000
_cell.angle_alpha   90.00
_cell.angle_beta   90.00
_cell.angle_gamma   90.00
#
_symmetry.space_group_name_H-M   'P 1'
#
loop_
_entity.id
_entity.type
_entity.pdbx_description
1 polymer ?
#
loop_
_entity_poly.entity_id
_entity_poly.type
_entity_poly.pdbx_seq_one_letter_code
_entity_poly.pdbx_strand_id
1 'polypeptide(L)'
;MGTCQGTKKTQQNKVNLEIQIPNKNNLDLSKQTSNSQPKSACLEKKKPQSSQRQSLRNQQFQFNSASSDCVLKGRLSTPMVDLKNIEQDQVRTSKHKTTFKMNATVKKVAFSKFYSIQQSKKSSFSRIPGGSILVQHNMTGKLHYADILENTKETKIYIDELLKCQLLHPNITNVIEILEDKSQYIIIKECAQGVPITYSEPVEKQPFILKQIIEIVSYLHSKNLTHGALWLGAFERNNDLVKLVDIQSIFIRHDPTNHDAEYYAPECTLDYTIYNKERDIWAVGMIAHNLLFGRYFKTTNASDIIKEIEQVRIKKHLHIDNSAAKEFLEKFLHITPEKRINLSEALKDQFLPKTYEIQEFDKILERNKNLKQISVLQQCLLLLFINQFEEQKISLQKVFQNLDVDYDGKITRNECLAQYPDKEEQINSLFDLLSLKNKMDFQEFLVISVDRTQLLTSENIEIIFNLYATVKKYLLQSTLVNIYKSRENELQEAFNQYDHPHLNFKTFETLLTDLL
;
A
#
# COMPACT_ATOMS: atom_id res chain seq x y z
N MET A 1 -47.31 -58.54 2.46
CA MET A 1 -47.93 -57.87 1.31
C MET A 1 -47.16 -56.59 1.00
N GLY A 2 -46.79 -56.36 -0.25
CA GLY A 2 -46.63 -55.00 -0.79
C GLY A 2 -45.25 -54.34 -0.68
N THR A 3 -44.53 -54.39 -1.80
CA THR A 3 -43.35 -53.62 -2.23
C THR A 3 -43.54 -52.10 -2.23
N CYS A 4 -42.47 -51.31 -2.04
CA CYS A 4 -41.90 -50.44 -3.10
C CYS A 4 -40.67 -49.62 -2.66
N GLN A 5 -39.76 -49.45 -3.62
CA GLN A 5 -38.41 -48.87 -3.57
C GLN A 5 -38.41 -47.32 -3.60
N GLY A 6 -37.28 -46.72 -3.21
CA GLY A 6 -36.96 -45.32 -3.50
C GLY A 6 -35.68 -44.80 -2.85
N THR A 7 -34.51 -45.30 -3.27
CA THR A 7 -33.18 -44.76 -2.91
C THR A 7 -32.79 -43.59 -3.81
N LYS A 8 -32.38 -42.45 -3.24
CA LYS A 8 -31.62 -41.40 -3.94
C LYS A 8 -30.26 -41.23 -3.28
N LYS A 9 -29.21 -41.64 -3.98
CA LYS A 9 -27.80 -41.30 -3.73
C LYS A 9 -27.50 -39.99 -4.47
N THR A 10 -26.92 -39.01 -3.79
CA THR A 10 -26.33 -37.80 -4.39
C THR A 10 -24.87 -38.09 -4.78
N GLN A 11 -24.59 -37.96 -6.07
CA GLN A 11 -23.26 -38.08 -6.66
C GLN A 11 -22.45 -36.78 -6.50
N GLN A 12 -21.17 -36.96 -6.14
CA GLN A 12 -20.12 -35.95 -6.21
C GLN A 12 -19.78 -35.64 -7.69
N ASN A 13 -19.84 -34.36 -8.08
CA ASN A 13 -19.27 -33.89 -9.34
C ASN A 13 -17.85 -33.38 -9.11
N LYS A 14 -16.85 -34.16 -9.55
CA LYS A 14 -15.50 -33.68 -9.88
C LYS A 14 -15.53 -33.18 -11.32
N VAL A 15 -15.14 -31.94 -11.55
CA VAL A 15 -14.88 -31.41 -12.90
C VAL A 15 -13.36 -31.37 -13.08
N ASN A 16 -12.85 -32.29 -13.90
CA ASN A 16 -11.51 -32.22 -14.49
C ASN A 16 -11.57 -31.31 -15.72
N LEU A 17 -10.71 -30.30 -15.80
CA LEU A 17 -10.46 -29.54 -17.02
C LEU A 17 -9.05 -29.89 -17.51
N GLU A 18 -8.99 -30.78 -18.50
CA GLU A 18 -7.81 -30.99 -19.35
C GLU A 18 -7.72 -29.81 -20.35
N ILE A 19 -6.58 -29.11 -20.37
CA ILE A 19 -6.28 -28.12 -21.40
C ILE A 19 -5.28 -28.75 -22.36
N GLN A 20 -5.74 -29.01 -23.58
CA GLN A 20 -4.93 -29.44 -24.73
C GLN A 20 -4.07 -28.28 -25.25
N ILE A 21 -2.80 -28.56 -25.48
CA ILE A 21 -1.82 -27.68 -26.13
C ILE A 21 -1.86 -27.94 -27.65
N PRO A 22 -1.97 -26.92 -28.52
CA PRO A 22 -1.70 -27.12 -29.95
C PRO A 22 -0.25 -26.77 -30.31
N ASN A 23 0.37 -27.69 -31.04
CA ASN A 23 1.70 -27.60 -31.64
C ASN A 23 1.79 -26.59 -32.80
N LYS A 24 3.00 -26.09 -33.01
CA LYS A 24 3.46 -25.36 -34.21
C LYS A 24 3.55 -26.28 -35.44
N ASN A 25 3.13 -25.79 -36.61
CA ASN A 25 3.94 -25.58 -37.83
C ASN A 25 3.11 -25.55 -39.13
N ASN A 26 3.53 -24.66 -40.03
CA ASN A 26 3.44 -24.70 -41.50
C ASN A 26 2.05 -24.63 -42.16
N LEU A 27 1.79 -23.62 -43.00
CA LEU A 27 2.15 -23.61 -44.43
C LEU A 27 1.64 -22.35 -45.15
N ASP A 28 2.24 -22.19 -46.32
CA ASP A 28 2.37 -21.08 -47.25
C ASP A 28 1.13 -20.85 -48.15
N LEU A 29 1.25 -19.81 -49.02
CA LEU A 29 0.58 -19.62 -50.33
C LEU A 29 -0.71 -18.74 -50.45
N SER A 30 -0.46 -17.50 -50.86
CA SER A 30 -0.84 -16.90 -52.17
C SER A 30 -2.30 -16.53 -52.53
N LYS A 31 -2.42 -15.24 -52.95
CA LYS A 31 -3.13 -14.68 -54.13
C LYS A 31 -4.66 -14.45 -54.13
N GLN A 32 -5.00 -13.37 -54.87
CA GLN A 32 -6.27 -12.94 -55.49
C GLN A 32 -7.12 -11.95 -54.66
N THR A 33 -7.06 -10.64 -54.92
CA THR A 33 -7.65 -9.80 -56.01
C THR A 33 -9.14 -9.50 -55.89
N SER A 34 -9.42 -8.20 -56.04
CA SER A 34 -10.57 -7.55 -56.71
C SER A 34 -11.66 -6.89 -55.86
N ASN A 35 -11.71 -5.56 -56.01
CA ASN A 35 -12.85 -4.70 -56.34
C ASN A 35 -14.21 -4.93 -55.64
N SER A 36 -14.73 -3.89 -54.98
CA SER A 36 -15.66 -2.93 -55.62
C SER A 36 -16.34 -2.01 -54.59
N GLN A 37 -16.34 -0.70 -54.89
CA GLN A 37 -17.37 0.26 -54.43
C GLN A 37 -18.56 0.21 -55.40
N PRO A 38 -19.77 0.68 -55.01
CA PRO A 38 -20.18 2.09 -55.25
C PRO A 38 -20.96 2.70 -54.05
N LYS A 39 -20.84 3.99 -53.67
CA LYS A 39 -21.40 5.26 -54.20
C LYS A 39 -22.94 5.41 -54.25
N SER A 40 -23.49 6.27 -53.37
CA SER A 40 -24.51 7.34 -53.59
C SER A 40 -24.90 7.95 -52.21
N ALA A 41 -24.77 9.27 -51.91
CA ALA A 41 -25.55 10.47 -52.32
C ALA A 41 -27.05 10.37 -51.95
N CYS A 42 -27.78 11.32 -51.33
CA CYS A 42 -27.57 12.70 -50.86
C CYS A 42 -28.84 13.15 -50.06
N LEU A 43 -28.79 14.32 -49.40
CA LEU A 43 -29.90 15.28 -49.09
C LEU A 43 -30.76 15.18 -47.78
N GLU A 44 -30.41 16.09 -46.86
CA GLU A 44 -31.18 17.19 -46.25
C GLU A 44 -32.57 17.04 -45.53
N LYS A 45 -32.59 17.68 -44.34
CA LYS A 45 -33.63 18.55 -43.72
C LYS A 45 -34.80 17.95 -42.90
N LYS A 46 -34.73 18.11 -41.56
CA LYS A 46 -35.62 18.93 -40.68
C LYS A 46 -35.65 18.41 -39.22
N LYS A 47 -35.55 19.33 -38.24
CA LYS A 47 -35.99 19.16 -36.83
C LYS A 47 -37.52 19.39 -36.74
N PRO A 48 -38.26 18.78 -35.79
CA PRO A 48 -38.44 19.39 -34.46
C PRO A 48 -38.51 18.39 -33.27
N GLN A 49 -38.74 18.95 -32.09
CA GLN A 49 -38.53 18.47 -30.71
C GLN A 49 -39.38 17.27 -30.23
N SER A 50 -38.81 16.53 -29.27
CA SER A 50 -39.36 16.22 -27.92
C SER A 50 -39.29 14.74 -27.50
N SER A 51 -39.02 14.55 -26.19
CA SER A 51 -39.24 13.38 -25.33
C SER A 51 -38.24 12.20 -25.32
N GLN A 52 -37.52 12.13 -24.18
CA GLN A 52 -37.20 10.95 -23.36
C GLN A 52 -37.00 9.57 -24.04
N ARG A 53 -35.75 9.06 -24.01
CA ARG A 53 -35.30 7.89 -23.21
C ARG A 53 -33.89 7.43 -23.61
N GLN A 54 -33.06 7.24 -22.58
CA GLN A 54 -31.92 6.33 -22.42
C GLN A 54 -31.20 5.77 -23.68
N SER A 55 -29.91 6.13 -23.81
CA SER A 55 -28.86 5.11 -23.98
C SER A 55 -27.53 5.65 -23.41
N LEU A 56 -27.11 5.08 -22.26
CA LEU A 56 -25.75 5.21 -21.77
C LEU A 56 -24.86 4.37 -22.68
N ARG A 57 -24.18 5.04 -23.61
CA ARG A 57 -23.19 4.40 -24.46
C ARG A 57 -21.89 4.31 -23.68
N ASN A 58 -21.50 3.07 -23.36
CA ASN A 58 -20.16 2.72 -22.88
C ASN A 58 -19.10 3.38 -23.77
N GLN A 59 -18.40 4.37 -23.23
CA GLN A 59 -17.10 4.78 -23.77
C GLN A 59 -16.03 4.10 -22.90
N GLN A 60 -15.57 2.94 -23.37
CA GLN A 60 -14.25 2.44 -23.00
C GLN A 60 -13.23 3.46 -23.50
N PHE A 61 -12.68 4.27 -22.61
CA PHE A 61 -11.49 5.06 -22.93
C PHE A 61 -10.27 4.18 -22.72
N GLN A 62 -9.64 3.80 -23.83
CA GLN A 62 -8.30 3.26 -23.85
C GLN A 62 -7.33 4.36 -23.40
N PHE A 63 -6.56 4.07 -22.34
CA PHE A 63 -5.40 4.86 -21.96
C PHE A 63 -4.32 4.72 -23.04
N ASN A 64 -4.27 5.68 -23.97
CA ASN A 64 -3.14 5.85 -24.86
C ASN A 64 -2.08 6.70 -24.16
N SER A 65 -0.97 6.07 -23.78
CA SER A 65 0.27 6.72 -23.37
C SER A 65 0.95 7.35 -24.58
N ALA A 66 0.54 8.57 -24.94
CA ALA A 66 1.29 9.43 -25.84
C ALA A 66 2.03 10.46 -25.00
N SER A 67 3.35 10.26 -24.85
CA SER A 67 4.32 11.23 -24.37
C SER A 67 4.12 12.57 -25.07
N SER A 68 3.68 13.58 -24.32
CA SER A 68 3.63 14.96 -24.75
C SER A 68 4.32 15.80 -23.70
N ASP A 69 5.65 15.92 -23.84
CA ASP A 69 6.48 16.83 -23.05
C ASP A 69 6.07 18.27 -23.35
N CYS A 70 5.37 18.90 -22.41
CA CYS A 70 5.27 20.35 -22.37
C CYS A 70 5.86 20.82 -21.05
N VAL A 71 7.14 21.17 -21.11
CA VAL A 71 7.90 21.78 -20.01
C VAL A 71 7.26 23.13 -19.69
N LEU A 72 6.75 23.31 -18.48
CA LEU A 72 6.56 24.63 -17.88
C LEU A 72 7.95 25.29 -17.82
N LYS A 73 8.32 26.00 -18.90
CA LYS A 73 9.64 26.61 -19.05
C LYS A 73 9.80 27.78 -18.08
N GLY A 74 10.32 27.48 -16.89
CA GLY A 74 11.12 28.39 -16.08
C GLY A 74 12.56 27.88 -16.05
N ARG A 75 13.50 28.59 -16.69
CA ARG A 75 14.93 28.29 -16.59
C ARG A 75 15.41 28.53 -15.16
N LEU A 76 15.61 27.49 -14.38
CA LEU A 76 16.55 27.48 -13.25
C LEU A 76 17.19 26.09 -13.20
N SER A 77 18.53 26.06 -13.20
CA SER A 77 19.31 24.86 -12.84
C SER A 77 18.78 24.28 -11.54
N THR A 78 18.53 22.98 -11.49
CA THR A 78 18.17 22.23 -10.29
C THR A 78 19.05 22.66 -9.11
N PRO A 79 18.53 23.39 -8.12
CA PRO A 79 19.27 23.59 -6.90
C PRO A 79 19.27 22.28 -6.14
N MET A 80 20.46 21.90 -5.70
CA MET A 80 20.65 20.81 -4.75
C MET A 80 19.80 21.02 -3.50
N VAL A 81 19.50 19.91 -2.86
CA VAL A 81 19.19 19.80 -1.45
C VAL A 81 20.12 20.69 -0.61
N ASP A 82 19.62 21.79 -0.06
CA ASP A 82 20.24 22.47 1.09
C ASP A 82 19.46 22.08 2.35
N LEU A 83 19.78 20.89 2.89
CA LEU A 83 19.20 20.32 4.12
C LEU A 83 19.68 21.05 5.40
N LYS A 84 20.27 22.24 5.30
CA LYS A 84 20.85 22.94 6.45
C LYS A 84 19.84 23.61 7.38
N ASN A 85 18.58 23.75 6.98
CA ASN A 85 17.54 24.41 7.80
C ASN A 85 16.40 23.46 8.19
N ILE A 86 16.75 22.26 8.65
CA ILE A 86 15.92 21.64 9.69
C ILE A 86 16.37 22.32 10.96
N GLU A 87 15.55 23.24 11.48
CA GLU A 87 15.81 23.88 12.77
C GLU A 87 16.18 22.82 13.80
N GLN A 88 17.31 23.05 14.47
CA GLN A 88 17.86 22.22 15.53
C GLN A 88 17.00 22.37 16.80
N ASP A 89 15.74 22.00 16.75
CA ASP A 89 14.98 21.73 17.97
C ASP A 89 15.32 20.31 18.41
N GLN A 90 16.32 20.27 19.29
CA GLN A 90 16.78 19.16 20.11
C GLN A 90 16.02 17.84 19.92
N VAL A 91 16.34 17.12 18.83
CA VAL A 91 16.15 15.68 18.78
C VAL A 91 17.12 15.10 19.80
N ARG A 92 16.68 14.98 21.06
CA ARG A 92 17.27 14.04 22.00
C ARG A 92 17.28 12.69 21.29
N THR A 93 18.47 12.26 20.87
CA THR A 93 18.73 10.92 20.37
C THR A 93 18.38 9.94 21.48
N SER A 94 17.13 9.51 21.50
CA SER A 94 16.66 8.39 22.30
C SER A 94 17.37 7.15 21.76
N LYS A 95 18.32 6.61 22.53
CA LYS A 95 19.02 5.34 22.28
C LYS A 95 18.09 4.13 22.43
N HIS A 96 16.90 4.13 21.84
CA HIS A 96 15.91 3.06 22.03
C HIS A 96 15.50 2.43 20.70
N LYS A 97 16.18 1.32 20.38
CA LYS A 97 15.81 0.33 19.36
C LYS A 97 14.69 -0.54 19.94
N THR A 98 13.44 -0.37 19.50
CA THR A 98 12.28 -1.12 20.05
C THR A 98 11.24 -1.46 18.97
N THR A 99 11.64 -1.90 17.78
CA THR A 99 10.65 -2.28 16.72
C THR A 99 11.13 -3.53 16.01
N PHE A 100 10.21 -4.47 15.80
CA PHE A 100 10.43 -5.61 14.89
C PHE A 100 10.47 -5.04 13.48
N LYS A 101 11.67 -5.06 12.88
CA LYS A 101 11.90 -4.48 11.56
C LYS A 101 12.49 -5.55 10.67
N MET A 102 11.76 -5.95 9.64
CA MET A 102 12.42 -6.48 8.44
C MET A 102 13.07 -5.29 7.76
N ASN A 103 14.37 -5.11 7.97
CA ASN A 103 15.08 -4.03 7.31
C ASN A 103 15.25 -4.43 5.85
N ALA A 104 14.71 -3.61 4.93
CA ALA A 104 15.20 -3.62 3.57
C ALA A 104 16.72 -3.47 3.63
N THR A 105 17.45 -4.32 2.93
CA THR A 105 18.91 -4.27 2.86
C THR A 105 19.31 -4.24 1.39
N VAL A 106 20.39 -3.53 1.10
CA VAL A 106 20.98 -3.56 -0.24
C VAL A 106 21.80 -4.84 -0.36
N LYS A 107 21.39 -5.73 -1.27
CA LYS A 107 22.10 -6.98 -1.58
C LYS A 107 22.74 -6.85 -2.96
N LYS A 108 24.07 -6.98 -3.03
CA LYS A 108 24.79 -6.98 -4.31
C LYS A 108 24.75 -8.37 -4.94
N VAL A 109 23.67 -8.66 -5.65
CA VAL A 109 23.35 -9.98 -6.21
C VAL A 109 22.56 -9.85 -7.50
N ALA A 110 22.69 -10.84 -8.39
CA ALA A 110 21.91 -10.89 -9.62
C ALA A 110 20.42 -11.07 -9.32
N PHE A 111 19.57 -10.28 -9.96
CA PHE A 111 18.11 -10.34 -9.81
C PHE A 111 17.54 -11.73 -10.15
N SER A 112 18.03 -12.31 -11.24
CA SER A 112 17.57 -13.62 -11.76
C SER A 112 17.79 -14.78 -10.79
N LYS A 113 18.67 -14.62 -9.79
CA LYS A 113 18.90 -15.62 -8.76
C LYS A 113 17.66 -15.80 -7.86
N PHE A 114 16.96 -14.72 -7.57
CA PHE A 114 15.85 -14.72 -6.59
C PHE A 114 14.49 -14.48 -7.22
N TYR A 115 14.42 -13.80 -8.37
CA TYR A 115 13.17 -13.41 -8.98
C TYR A 115 13.12 -13.71 -10.47
N SER A 116 11.91 -13.98 -10.95
CA SER A 116 11.56 -14.14 -12.37
C SER A 116 10.45 -13.17 -12.75
N ILE A 117 10.54 -12.59 -13.94
CA ILE A 117 9.52 -11.67 -14.46
C ILE A 117 8.33 -12.50 -14.95
N GLN A 118 7.12 -12.20 -14.48
CA GLN A 118 5.91 -12.96 -14.84
C GLN A 118 5.22 -12.40 -16.08
N GLN A 119 5.02 -11.08 -16.14
CA GLN A 119 4.47 -10.35 -17.30
C GLN A 119 4.98 -8.89 -17.26
N SER A 120 5.25 -8.28 -18.41
CA SER A 120 5.56 -6.84 -18.52
C SER A 120 4.31 -5.96 -18.35
N LYS A 121 3.42 -6.31 -17.42
CA LYS A 121 2.39 -5.36 -16.97
C LYS A 121 3.12 -4.29 -16.18
N LYS A 122 3.43 -3.19 -16.87
CA LYS A 122 3.87 -1.95 -16.24
C LYS A 122 2.72 -1.47 -15.38
N SER A 123 2.93 -1.32 -14.09
CA SER A 123 1.96 -0.62 -13.26
C SER A 123 1.88 0.84 -13.74
N SER A 124 0.68 1.35 -13.91
CA SER A 124 0.44 2.74 -14.35
C SER A 124 0.69 3.78 -13.26
N PHE A 125 1.08 3.35 -12.05
CA PHE A 125 1.14 4.18 -10.83
C PHE A 125 2.51 4.76 -10.56
N SER A 126 3.55 4.13 -11.10
CA SER A 126 4.91 4.51 -10.81
C SER A 126 5.32 5.66 -11.73
N ARG A 127 5.75 6.77 -11.12
CA ARG A 127 6.38 7.90 -11.83
C ARG A 127 7.76 7.53 -12.40
N ILE A 128 8.25 6.32 -12.12
CA ILE A 128 9.49 5.79 -12.66
C ILE A 128 9.33 5.57 -14.17
N PRO A 129 10.27 6.06 -14.99
CA PRO A 129 10.32 5.73 -16.41
C PRO A 129 10.33 4.21 -16.62
N GLY A 130 9.26 3.68 -17.20
CA GLY A 130 9.09 2.24 -17.43
C GLY A 130 8.15 1.52 -16.47
N GLY A 131 7.70 2.16 -15.39
CA GLY A 131 6.74 1.62 -14.42
C GLY A 131 7.30 0.52 -13.51
N SER A 132 6.56 0.11 -12.48
CA SER A 132 6.91 -1.10 -11.72
C SER A 132 6.54 -2.34 -12.52
N ILE A 133 7.35 -3.39 -12.46
CA ILE A 133 7.07 -4.67 -13.12
C ILE A 133 6.63 -5.73 -12.11
N LEU A 134 5.75 -6.64 -12.54
CA LEU A 134 5.33 -7.78 -11.72
C LEU A 134 6.36 -8.92 -11.81
N VAL A 135 6.89 -9.30 -10.65
CA VAL A 135 7.92 -10.35 -10.52
C VAL A 135 7.44 -11.42 -9.54
N GLN A 136 7.96 -12.63 -9.68
CA GLN A 136 7.71 -13.74 -8.77
C GLN A 136 9.02 -14.13 -8.11
N HIS A 137 9.00 -14.31 -6.79
CA HIS A 137 10.13 -14.87 -6.07
C HIS A 137 10.23 -16.37 -6.39
N ASN A 138 11.40 -16.79 -6.90
CA ASN A 138 11.62 -18.10 -7.49
C ASN A 138 11.38 -19.26 -6.52
N MET A 139 11.60 -19.04 -5.22
CA MET A 139 11.50 -20.07 -4.20
C MET A 139 10.13 -20.14 -3.52
N THR A 140 9.48 -18.99 -3.30
CA THR A 140 8.17 -18.94 -2.62
C THR A 140 7.00 -18.95 -3.59
N GLY A 141 7.24 -18.65 -4.87
CA GLY A 141 6.18 -18.37 -5.83
C GLY A 141 5.41 -17.07 -5.56
N LYS A 142 5.80 -16.28 -4.55
CA LYS A 142 5.09 -15.05 -4.16
C LYS A 142 5.31 -13.93 -5.17
N LEU A 143 4.26 -13.16 -5.44
CA LEU A 143 4.30 -12.04 -6.37
C LEU A 143 4.72 -10.74 -5.67
N HIS A 144 5.51 -9.94 -6.37
CA HIS A 144 6.05 -8.66 -5.91
C HIS A 144 6.07 -7.64 -7.06
N TYR A 145 6.14 -6.36 -6.72
CA TYR A 145 6.48 -5.32 -7.69
C TYR A 145 7.97 -5.00 -7.61
N ALA A 146 8.60 -4.78 -8.76
CA ALA A 146 10.00 -4.36 -8.83
C ALA A 146 10.12 -3.03 -9.57
N ASP A 147 10.80 -2.07 -8.94
CA ASP A 147 11.22 -0.82 -9.56
C ASP A 147 12.67 -0.95 -9.99
N ILE A 148 12.94 -0.84 -11.29
CA ILE A 148 14.30 -0.91 -11.83
C ILE A 148 14.78 0.52 -12.07
N LEU A 149 15.83 0.91 -11.34
CA LEU A 149 16.39 2.25 -11.35
C LEU A 149 17.85 2.20 -11.79
N GLU A 150 18.27 3.19 -12.57
CA GLU A 150 19.68 3.36 -12.88
C GLU A 150 20.48 3.77 -11.64
N ASN A 151 21.75 3.36 -11.58
CA ASN A 151 22.67 3.72 -10.50
C ASN A 151 23.13 5.18 -10.63
N THR A 152 22.25 6.10 -10.28
CA THR A 152 22.50 7.55 -10.25
C THR A 152 22.69 8.03 -8.80
N LYS A 153 23.16 9.27 -8.63
CA LYS A 153 23.25 9.90 -7.29
C LYS A 153 21.87 10.03 -6.63
N GLU A 154 20.85 10.38 -7.41
CA GLU A 154 19.47 10.52 -6.95
C GLU A 154 18.91 9.18 -6.46
N THR A 155 19.14 8.09 -7.20
CA THR A 155 18.72 6.75 -6.78
C THR A 155 19.37 6.34 -5.46
N LYS A 156 20.65 6.69 -5.24
CA LYS A 156 21.32 6.41 -3.96
C LYS A 156 20.70 7.20 -2.80
N ILE A 157 20.43 8.49 -3.00
CA ILE A 157 19.74 9.32 -1.99
C ILE A 157 18.36 8.73 -1.68
N TYR A 158 17.62 8.33 -2.70
CA TYR A 158 16.32 7.68 -2.52
C TYR A 158 16.43 6.41 -1.66
N ILE A 159 17.38 5.53 -1.99
CA ILE A 159 17.62 4.29 -1.24
C ILE A 159 18.03 4.60 0.19
N ASP A 160 18.93 5.55 0.42
CA ASP A 160 19.37 5.94 1.76
C ASP A 160 18.21 6.45 2.61
N GLU A 161 17.32 7.28 2.05
CA GLU A 161 16.12 7.76 2.76
C GLU A 161 15.09 6.66 2.99
N LEU A 162 14.87 5.74 2.02
CA LEU A 162 14.03 4.55 2.24
C LEU A 162 14.53 3.71 3.41
N LEU A 163 15.84 3.47 3.45
CA LEU A 163 16.50 2.68 4.50
C LEU A 163 16.49 3.39 5.86
N LYS A 164 16.48 4.72 5.87
CA LYS A 164 16.48 5.55 7.09
C LYS A 164 15.09 5.75 7.67
N CYS A 165 14.10 6.11 6.84
CA CYS A 165 12.76 6.45 7.29
C CYS A 165 11.93 5.21 7.63
N GLN A 166 12.04 4.14 6.82
CA GLN A 166 11.36 2.85 7.03
C GLN A 166 9.89 3.02 7.43
N LEU A 167 9.05 3.40 6.46
CA LEU A 167 7.63 3.65 6.70
C LEU A 167 6.92 2.36 7.14
N LEU A 168 6.53 2.32 8.41
CA LEU A 168 5.79 1.22 9.03
C LEU A 168 4.35 1.66 9.21
N HIS A 169 3.55 1.47 8.17
CA HIS A 169 2.11 1.72 8.20
C HIS A 169 1.42 0.66 7.33
N PRO A 170 0.33 0.04 7.80
CA PRO A 170 -0.29 -1.08 7.09
C PRO A 170 -0.88 -0.68 5.72
N ASN A 171 -1.22 0.60 5.55
CA ASN A 171 -1.69 1.17 4.28
C ASN A 171 -0.59 1.87 3.46
N ILE A 172 0.69 1.65 3.76
CA ILE A 172 1.80 2.09 2.91
C ILE A 172 2.51 0.86 2.37
N THR A 173 2.85 0.89 1.08
CA THR A 173 3.53 -0.24 0.43
C THR A 173 4.89 -0.50 1.08
N ASN A 174 5.10 -1.73 1.54
CA ASN A 174 6.34 -2.10 2.18
C ASN A 174 7.44 -2.39 1.13
N VAL A 175 8.65 -1.91 1.40
CA VAL A 175 9.85 -2.30 0.66
C VAL A 175 10.39 -3.58 1.26
N ILE A 176 10.39 -4.66 0.47
CA ILE A 176 10.81 -5.99 0.91
C ILE A 176 12.33 -6.07 0.93
N GLU A 177 12.97 -5.73 -0.19
CA GLU A 177 14.43 -5.70 -0.31
C GLU A 177 14.90 -4.84 -1.48
N ILE A 178 16.19 -4.51 -1.49
CA ILE A 178 16.81 -3.72 -2.55
C ILE A 178 17.99 -4.51 -3.10
N LEU A 179 18.01 -4.76 -4.40
CA LEU A 179 19.11 -5.46 -5.07
C LEU A 179 19.98 -4.45 -5.82
N GLU A 180 21.29 -4.64 -5.76
CA GLU A 180 22.25 -3.98 -6.65
C GLU A 180 22.74 -5.02 -7.68
N ASP A 181 22.27 -4.89 -8.91
CA ASP A 181 22.63 -5.76 -10.02
C ASP A 181 23.32 -4.92 -11.11
N LYS A 182 24.64 -5.12 -11.27
CA LYS A 182 25.50 -4.36 -12.19
C LYS A 182 25.39 -2.84 -11.98
N SER A 183 24.75 -2.13 -12.90
CA SER A 183 24.60 -0.66 -12.91
C SER A 183 23.18 -0.23 -12.55
N GLN A 184 22.39 -1.11 -11.92
CA GLN A 184 21.00 -0.86 -11.58
C GLN A 184 20.73 -1.20 -10.10
N TYR A 185 19.82 -0.43 -9.51
CA TYR A 185 19.16 -0.80 -8.27
C TYR A 185 17.77 -1.31 -8.58
N ILE A 186 17.37 -2.38 -7.91
CA ILE A 186 16.05 -3.01 -8.08
C ILE A 186 15.37 -3.04 -6.73
N ILE A 187 14.34 -2.22 -6.55
CA ILE A 187 13.58 -2.12 -5.31
C ILE A 187 12.40 -3.07 -5.40
N ILE A 188 12.41 -4.12 -4.58
CA ILE A 188 11.33 -5.10 -4.48
C ILE A 188 10.33 -4.62 -3.44
N LYS A 189 9.08 -4.48 -3.85
CA LYS A 189 7.95 -3.97 -3.06
C LYS A 189 6.87 -5.04 -2.93
N GLU A 190 6.09 -4.94 -1.86
CA GLU A 190 4.88 -5.73 -1.67
C GLU A 190 3.92 -5.53 -2.87
N CYS A 191 3.34 -6.63 -3.36
CA CYS A 191 2.29 -6.57 -4.37
C CYS A 191 0.93 -6.65 -3.68
N ALA A 192 0.26 -5.52 -3.54
CA ALA A 192 -1.07 -5.48 -2.92
C ALA A 192 -2.16 -6.10 -3.80
N GLN A 193 -1.85 -6.44 -5.07
CA GLN A 193 -2.77 -6.94 -6.09
C GLN A 193 -4.04 -6.08 -6.22
N GLY A 194 -3.94 -4.79 -5.89
CA GLY A 194 -5.04 -3.85 -5.96
C GLY A 194 -5.25 -3.30 -7.36
N VAL A 195 -6.29 -2.48 -7.48
CA VAL A 195 -6.60 -1.68 -8.67
C VAL A 195 -6.37 -0.20 -8.38
N PRO A 196 -6.08 0.64 -9.40
CA PRO A 196 -6.06 2.10 -9.23
C PRO A 196 -7.30 2.58 -8.50
N ILE A 197 -7.17 3.51 -7.56
CA ILE A 197 -8.34 4.28 -7.15
C ILE A 197 -8.68 5.25 -8.28
N THR A 198 -9.96 5.30 -8.66
CA THR A 198 -10.45 6.18 -9.73
C THR A 198 -11.65 6.98 -9.26
N TYR A 199 -12.10 7.93 -10.08
CA TYR A 199 -13.37 8.64 -9.86
C TYR A 199 -14.62 7.75 -10.01
N SER A 200 -14.46 6.46 -10.35
CA SER A 200 -15.57 5.50 -10.55
C SER A 200 -15.76 4.55 -9.36
N GLU A 201 -15.15 4.84 -8.21
CA GLU A 201 -15.35 4.03 -7.01
C GLU A 201 -16.83 4.05 -6.57
N PRO A 202 -17.36 2.93 -6.04
CA PRO A 202 -18.75 2.86 -5.58
C PRO A 202 -19.03 3.89 -4.49
N VAL A 203 -20.13 4.63 -4.62
CA VAL A 203 -20.48 5.77 -3.75
C VAL A 203 -20.44 5.40 -2.27
N GLU A 204 -20.94 4.23 -1.92
CA GLU A 204 -20.96 3.71 -0.55
C GLU A 204 -19.55 3.44 0.04
N LYS A 205 -18.53 3.26 -0.81
CA LYS A 205 -17.14 3.03 -0.39
C LYS A 205 -16.32 4.30 -0.32
N GLN A 206 -16.72 5.37 -1.00
CA GLN A 206 -15.93 6.59 -1.12
C GLN A 206 -15.54 7.21 0.23
N PRO A 207 -16.43 7.31 1.25
CA PRO A 207 -16.06 7.85 2.56
C PRO A 207 -15.02 6.99 3.30
N PHE A 208 -15.09 5.65 3.17
CA PHE A 208 -14.13 4.72 3.77
C PHE A 208 -12.76 4.77 3.09
N ILE A 209 -12.75 4.95 1.77
CA ILE A 209 -11.52 5.15 0.99
C ILE A 209 -10.86 6.46 1.42
N LEU A 210 -11.65 7.55 1.49
CA LEU A 210 -11.15 8.85 1.86
C LEU A 210 -10.59 8.89 3.29
N LYS A 211 -11.28 8.23 4.23
CA LYS A 211 -10.79 8.05 5.60
C LYS A 211 -9.39 7.44 5.61
N GLN A 212 -9.19 6.30 4.94
CA GLN A 212 -7.87 5.63 4.89
C GLN A 212 -6.79 6.49 4.20
N ILE A 213 -7.15 7.28 3.19
CA ILE A 213 -6.22 8.23 2.57
C ILE A 213 -5.78 9.29 3.60
N ILE A 214 -6.72 9.84 4.37
CA ILE A 214 -6.41 10.82 5.42
C ILE A 214 -5.55 10.19 6.52
N GLU A 215 -5.83 8.95 6.94
CA GLU A 215 -5.01 8.18 7.90
C GLU A 215 -3.56 8.04 7.41
N ILE A 216 -3.37 7.63 6.14
CA ILE A 216 -2.03 7.50 5.52
C ILE A 216 -1.29 8.84 5.55
N VAL A 217 -1.93 9.93 5.13
CA VAL A 217 -1.26 11.24 5.06
C VAL A 217 -0.99 11.79 6.47
N SER A 218 -1.90 11.56 7.42
CA SER A 218 -1.71 11.87 8.84
C SER A 218 -0.48 11.17 9.40
N TYR A 219 -0.32 9.87 9.10
CA TYR A 219 0.87 9.11 9.48
C TYR A 219 2.15 9.73 8.93
N LEU A 220 2.19 10.08 7.63
CA LEU A 220 3.36 10.75 7.03
C LEU A 220 3.69 12.06 7.75
N HIS A 221 2.66 12.88 7.99
CA HIS A 221 2.79 14.17 8.67
C HIS A 221 3.26 14.01 10.12
N SER A 222 2.88 12.93 10.81
CA SER A 222 3.37 12.60 12.16
C SER A 222 4.88 12.30 12.17
N LYS A 223 5.43 11.84 11.04
CA LYS A 223 6.86 11.59 10.84
C LYS A 223 7.59 12.80 10.24
N ASN A 224 6.93 13.95 10.15
CA ASN A 224 7.43 15.15 9.46
C ASN A 224 7.82 14.88 7.99
N LEU A 225 7.10 13.98 7.33
CA LEU A 225 7.21 13.70 5.91
C LEU A 225 6.02 14.31 5.19
N THR A 226 6.28 14.88 4.03
CA THR A 226 5.28 15.38 3.07
C THR A 226 5.37 14.49 1.84
N HIS A 227 4.23 14.09 1.27
CA HIS A 227 4.21 13.30 0.04
C HIS A 227 4.38 14.17 -1.21
N GLY A 228 3.78 15.36 -1.21
CA GLY A 228 3.93 16.47 -2.15
C GLY A 228 3.52 16.24 -3.62
N ALA A 229 3.24 15.01 -4.03
CA ALA A 229 2.68 14.71 -5.35
C ALA A 229 1.46 13.76 -5.27
N LEU A 230 0.57 14.01 -4.28
CA LEU A 230 -0.62 13.19 -4.08
C LEU A 230 -1.62 13.34 -5.23
N TRP A 231 -2.15 12.20 -5.68
CA TRP A 231 -3.19 12.09 -6.70
C TRP A 231 -3.96 10.77 -6.51
N LEU A 232 -5.07 10.57 -7.22
CA LEU A 232 -5.87 9.35 -7.08
C LEU A 232 -5.05 8.08 -7.39
N GLY A 233 -4.19 8.14 -8.42
CA GLY A 233 -3.34 7.02 -8.83
C GLY A 233 -2.14 6.75 -7.94
N ALA A 234 -1.87 7.59 -6.92
CA ALA A 234 -0.87 7.28 -5.89
C ALA A 234 -1.31 6.11 -4.99
N PHE A 235 -2.60 5.75 -5.03
CA PHE A 235 -3.21 4.74 -4.19
C PHE A 235 -3.78 3.59 -5.00
N GLU A 236 -3.66 2.38 -4.45
CA GLU A 236 -4.36 1.19 -4.92
C GLU A 236 -5.43 0.77 -3.90
N ARG A 237 -6.51 0.18 -4.39
CA ARG A 237 -7.52 -0.48 -3.57
C ARG A 237 -7.53 -1.98 -3.83
N ASN A 238 -7.43 -2.77 -2.76
CA ASN A 238 -7.74 -4.20 -2.77
C ASN A 238 -8.88 -4.45 -1.79
N ASN A 239 -10.06 -4.81 -2.30
CA ASN A 239 -11.29 -4.89 -1.53
C ASN A 239 -11.54 -3.59 -0.75
N ASP A 240 -11.61 -3.60 0.58
CA ASP A 240 -11.85 -2.37 1.36
C ASP A 240 -10.57 -1.71 1.84
N LEU A 241 -9.39 -2.23 1.50
CA LEU A 241 -8.12 -1.66 1.92
C LEU A 241 -7.56 -0.73 0.85
N VAL A 242 -7.20 0.46 1.28
CA VAL A 242 -6.46 1.44 0.49
C VAL A 242 -4.98 1.33 0.83
N LYS A 243 -4.11 1.45 -0.17
CA LYS A 243 -2.66 1.46 0.04
C LYS A 243 -1.97 2.51 -0.79
N LEU A 244 -1.08 3.28 -0.19
CA LEU A 244 -0.17 4.19 -0.89
C LEU A 244 0.92 3.37 -1.59
N VAL A 245 1.00 3.49 -2.91
CA VAL A 245 1.98 2.79 -3.76
C VAL A 245 3.06 3.71 -4.31
N ASP A 246 2.79 5.01 -4.43
CA ASP A 246 3.77 6.03 -4.84
C ASP A 246 4.62 6.52 -3.65
N ILE A 247 5.41 5.62 -3.07
CA ILE A 247 6.31 5.99 -1.95
C ILE A 247 7.52 6.82 -2.41
N GLN A 248 7.83 6.82 -3.71
CA GLN A 248 8.97 7.53 -4.26
C GLN A 248 8.81 9.04 -4.11
N SER A 249 7.61 9.54 -4.40
CA SER A 249 7.29 10.97 -4.33
C SER A 249 7.53 11.57 -2.94
N ILE A 250 7.51 10.77 -1.87
CA ILE A 250 7.82 11.21 -0.50
C ILE A 250 9.28 11.66 -0.35
N PHE A 251 10.20 11.03 -1.07
CA PHE A 251 11.65 11.22 -0.91
C PHE A 251 12.29 11.92 -2.10
N ILE A 252 11.67 11.82 -3.27
CA ILE A 252 12.17 12.39 -4.52
C ILE A 252 11.19 13.43 -5.04
N ARG A 253 11.71 14.63 -5.23
CA ARG A 253 10.96 15.73 -5.83
C ARG A 253 11.01 15.58 -7.34
N HIS A 254 9.83 15.43 -7.93
CA HIS A 254 9.68 15.36 -9.37
C HIS A 254 9.29 16.72 -9.92
N ASP A 255 9.72 17.00 -11.16
CA ASP A 255 9.18 18.13 -11.89
C ASP A 255 7.66 17.97 -12.08
N PRO A 256 6.90 19.06 -11.99
CA PRO A 256 5.47 19.07 -12.25
C PRO A 256 5.11 18.40 -13.58
N THR A 257 4.28 17.35 -13.54
CA THR A 257 3.62 16.84 -14.74
C THR A 257 2.31 17.59 -14.99
N ASN A 258 1.80 17.51 -16.21
CA ASN A 258 0.49 18.11 -16.51
C ASN A 258 -0.65 17.52 -15.65
N HIS A 259 -0.49 16.27 -15.22
CA HIS A 259 -1.46 15.59 -14.37
C HIS A 259 -1.43 16.11 -12.93
N ASP A 260 -0.26 16.51 -12.44
CA ASP A 260 -0.08 17.00 -11.07
C ASP A 260 -0.79 18.34 -10.84
N ALA A 261 -0.91 19.15 -11.90
CA ALA A 261 -1.57 20.44 -11.84
C ALA A 261 -3.01 20.36 -11.29
N GLU A 262 -3.72 19.25 -11.53
CA GLU A 262 -5.09 19.04 -11.01
C GLU A 262 -5.18 18.95 -9.49
N TYR A 263 -4.05 18.72 -8.82
CA TYR A 263 -3.97 18.55 -7.37
C TYR A 263 -3.18 19.66 -6.69
N TYR A 264 -2.73 20.67 -7.44
CA TYR A 264 -1.88 21.74 -6.92
C TYR A 264 -2.65 22.71 -6.03
N ALA A 265 -2.04 22.99 -4.88
CA ALA A 265 -2.44 24.07 -4.01
C ALA A 265 -2.12 25.42 -4.66
N PRO A 266 -2.90 26.49 -4.39
CA PRO A 266 -2.69 27.79 -5.01
C PRO A 266 -1.29 28.38 -4.77
N GLU A 267 -0.69 28.16 -3.61
CA GLU A 267 0.68 28.58 -3.31
C GLU A 267 1.73 27.83 -4.16
N CYS A 268 1.44 26.59 -4.55
CA CYS A 268 2.33 25.77 -5.36
C CYS A 268 2.34 26.17 -6.85
N THR A 269 1.34 26.92 -7.32
CA THR A 269 1.35 27.45 -8.69
C THR A 269 2.33 28.61 -8.85
N LEU A 270 2.59 29.34 -7.76
CA LEU A 270 3.56 30.43 -7.69
C LEU A 270 4.98 29.90 -7.46
N ASP A 271 5.12 28.91 -6.57
CA ASP A 271 6.37 28.25 -6.27
C ASP A 271 6.16 26.75 -6.04
N TYR A 272 6.49 25.95 -7.07
CA TYR A 272 6.34 24.49 -7.03
C TYR A 272 7.32 23.80 -6.07
N THR A 273 8.34 24.53 -5.57
CA THR A 273 9.31 24.03 -4.59
C THR A 273 8.77 24.01 -3.16
N ILE A 274 7.63 24.69 -2.91
CA ILE A 274 6.92 24.63 -1.64
C ILE A 274 6.46 23.20 -1.39
N TYR A 275 6.96 22.63 -0.30
CA TYR A 275 6.80 21.23 0.02
C TYR A 275 6.52 21.07 1.52
N ASN A 276 5.30 21.47 1.90
CA ASN A 276 4.81 21.52 3.27
C ASN A 276 3.59 20.60 3.46
N LYS A 277 3.17 20.43 4.71
CA LYS A 277 2.02 19.57 5.06
C LYS A 277 0.72 20.11 4.47
N GLU A 278 0.59 21.43 4.37
CA GLU A 278 -0.60 22.12 3.89
C GLU A 278 -0.87 21.83 2.40
N ARG A 279 0.17 21.66 1.60
CA ARG A 279 0.06 21.20 0.19
C ARG A 279 -0.59 19.83 0.09
N ASP A 280 -0.18 18.88 0.93
CA ASP A 280 -0.81 17.54 0.96
C ASP A 280 -2.27 17.62 1.40
N ILE A 281 -2.59 18.46 2.40
CA ILE A 281 -3.97 18.67 2.86
C ILE A 281 -4.83 19.18 1.70
N TRP A 282 -4.34 20.13 0.91
CA TRP A 282 -5.06 20.58 -0.29
C TRP A 282 -5.25 19.46 -1.31
N ALA A 283 -4.20 18.69 -1.61
CA ALA A 283 -4.27 17.60 -2.56
C ALA A 283 -5.26 16.51 -2.13
N VAL A 284 -5.35 16.22 -0.82
CA VAL A 284 -6.39 15.35 -0.24
C VAL A 284 -7.79 15.93 -0.48
N GLY A 285 -7.99 17.24 -0.34
CA GLY A 285 -9.24 17.91 -0.71
C GLY A 285 -9.61 17.74 -2.19
N MET A 286 -8.64 17.84 -3.09
CA MET A 286 -8.85 17.61 -4.53
C MET A 286 -9.14 16.13 -4.84
N ILE A 287 -8.47 15.20 -4.15
CA ILE A 287 -8.77 13.76 -4.22
C ILE A 287 -10.20 13.49 -3.74
N ALA A 288 -10.60 14.07 -2.60
CA ALA A 288 -11.95 13.93 -2.06
C ALA A 288 -13.00 14.46 -3.05
N HIS A 289 -12.78 15.63 -3.64
CA HIS A 289 -13.68 16.13 -4.68
C HIS A 289 -13.77 15.16 -5.86
N ASN A 290 -12.62 14.75 -6.38
CA ASN A 290 -12.57 13.88 -7.56
C ASN A 290 -13.20 12.51 -7.32
N LEU A 291 -13.15 12.01 -6.09
CA LEU A 291 -13.79 10.77 -5.68
C LEU A 291 -15.31 10.92 -5.59
N LEU A 292 -15.81 12.01 -5.01
CA LEU A 292 -17.23 12.22 -4.72
C LEU A 292 -18.03 12.73 -5.92
N PHE A 293 -17.43 13.60 -6.74
CA PHE A 293 -18.12 14.35 -7.80
C PHE A 293 -17.53 14.10 -9.20
N GLY A 294 -16.49 13.28 -9.28
CA GLY A 294 -15.70 13.14 -10.49
C GLY A 294 -14.75 14.31 -10.70
N ARG A 295 -14.09 14.32 -11.86
CA ARG A 295 -12.99 15.23 -12.16
C ARG A 295 -13.39 16.71 -12.04
N TYR A 296 -12.69 17.45 -11.20
CA TYR A 296 -12.90 18.88 -10.99
C TYR A 296 -12.66 19.71 -12.26
N PHE A 297 -11.45 19.60 -12.81
CA PHE A 297 -11.03 20.39 -13.97
C PHE A 297 -11.54 19.75 -15.27
N LYS A 298 -12.19 20.57 -16.10
CA LYS A 298 -12.69 20.13 -17.41
C LYS A 298 -11.58 20.01 -18.45
N THR A 299 -10.54 20.83 -18.34
CA THR A 299 -9.36 20.81 -19.21
C THR A 299 -8.28 19.87 -18.66
N THR A 300 -7.45 19.33 -19.55
CA THR A 300 -6.24 18.54 -19.20
C THR A 300 -4.96 19.37 -19.35
N ASN A 301 -5.07 20.61 -19.82
CA ASN A 301 -3.91 21.49 -20.00
C ASN A 301 -3.51 22.13 -18.67
N ALA A 302 -2.28 21.87 -18.22
CA ALA A 302 -1.77 22.38 -16.95
C ALA A 302 -1.78 23.90 -16.86
N SER A 303 -1.46 24.61 -17.94
CA SER A 303 -1.43 26.08 -17.93
C SER A 303 -2.83 26.68 -17.73
N ASP A 304 -3.87 26.01 -18.23
CA ASP A 304 -5.25 26.45 -18.05
C ASP A 304 -5.74 26.10 -16.63
N ILE A 305 -5.38 24.92 -16.11
CA ILE A 305 -5.66 24.52 -14.72
C ILE A 305 -5.02 25.52 -13.75
N ILE A 306 -3.73 25.83 -13.94
CA ILE A 306 -3.00 26.78 -13.10
C ILE A 306 -3.67 28.14 -13.11
N LYS A 307 -4.06 28.67 -14.27
CA LYS A 307 -4.80 29.94 -14.37
C LYS A 307 -6.14 29.90 -13.63
N GLU A 308 -6.85 28.77 -13.65
CA GLU A 308 -8.11 28.59 -12.94
C GLU A 308 -7.91 28.58 -11.41
N ILE A 309 -6.84 27.93 -10.95
CA ILE A 309 -6.40 27.91 -9.54
C ILE A 309 -6.00 29.32 -9.08
N GLU A 310 -5.15 30.03 -9.84
CA GLU A 310 -4.68 31.39 -9.55
C GLU A 310 -5.82 32.40 -9.47
N GLN A 311 -6.86 32.23 -10.29
CA GLN A 311 -8.05 33.08 -10.26
C GLN A 311 -9.03 32.70 -9.13
N VAL A 312 -8.66 31.75 -8.27
CA VAL A 312 -9.43 31.33 -7.08
C VAL A 312 -10.85 30.90 -7.45
N ARG A 313 -11.05 30.42 -8.69
CA ARG A 313 -12.38 30.00 -9.16
C ARG A 313 -12.87 28.73 -8.48
N ILE A 314 -12.00 28.09 -7.69
CA ILE A 314 -12.24 26.79 -7.09
C ILE A 314 -13.47 26.80 -6.17
N LYS A 315 -13.64 27.86 -5.37
CA LYS A 315 -14.81 28.03 -4.50
C LYS A 315 -16.11 28.27 -5.26
N LYS A 316 -16.04 28.88 -6.45
CA LYS A 316 -17.22 29.30 -7.21
C LYS A 316 -17.92 28.13 -7.91
N HIS A 317 -17.22 27.02 -8.12
CA HIS A 317 -17.72 25.86 -8.86
C HIS A 317 -18.07 24.64 -8.00
N LEU A 318 -17.97 24.74 -6.66
CA LEU A 318 -18.50 23.72 -5.73
C LEU A 318 -20.05 23.81 -5.66
N HIS A 319 -20.72 23.60 -6.79
CA HIS A 319 -22.17 23.41 -6.86
C HIS A 319 -22.49 21.98 -6.41
N ILE A 320 -22.41 21.76 -5.10
CA ILE A 320 -22.61 20.46 -4.47
C ILE A 320 -23.97 20.48 -3.75
N ASP A 321 -24.85 19.53 -4.11
CA ASP A 321 -26.18 19.39 -3.51
C ASP A 321 -26.14 18.73 -2.10
N ASN A 322 -25.06 18.02 -1.77
CA ASN A 322 -24.84 17.42 -0.45
C ASN A 322 -24.10 18.39 0.49
N SER A 323 -24.83 18.97 1.46
CA SER A 323 -24.28 19.97 2.38
C SER A 323 -23.11 19.45 3.22
N ALA A 324 -23.18 18.20 3.71
CA ALA A 324 -22.13 17.64 4.57
C ALA A 324 -20.81 17.40 3.80
N ALA A 325 -20.89 16.84 2.59
CA ALA A 325 -19.72 16.65 1.73
C ALA A 325 -19.10 17.98 1.30
N LYS A 326 -19.94 18.98 1.03
CA LYS A 326 -19.49 20.33 0.69
C LYS A 326 -18.75 21.00 1.85
N GLU A 327 -19.36 21.00 3.04
CA GLU A 327 -18.75 21.53 4.27
C GLU A 327 -17.43 20.83 4.58
N PHE A 328 -17.36 19.50 4.37
CA PHE A 328 -16.13 18.73 4.50
C PHE A 328 -15.04 19.24 3.55
N LEU A 329 -15.35 19.40 2.24
CA LEU A 329 -14.38 19.86 1.25
C LEU A 329 -13.91 21.31 1.46
N GLU A 330 -14.80 22.20 1.89
CA GLU A 330 -14.46 23.62 2.14
C GLU A 330 -13.37 23.78 3.21
N LYS A 331 -13.29 22.83 4.16
CA LYS A 331 -12.26 22.79 5.21
C LYS A 331 -10.85 22.45 4.67
N PHE A 332 -10.76 21.61 3.63
CA PHE A 332 -9.49 21.28 2.98
C PHE A 332 -9.07 22.33 1.95
N LEU A 333 -10.03 22.83 1.16
CA LEU A 333 -9.80 23.72 0.01
C LEU A 333 -9.79 25.21 0.41
N HIS A 334 -9.29 25.51 1.61
CA HIS A 334 -9.06 26.89 2.02
C HIS A 334 -7.80 27.44 1.31
N ILE A 335 -7.92 28.62 0.70
CA ILE A 335 -6.85 29.25 -0.10
C ILE A 335 -5.61 29.49 0.76
N THR A 336 -5.81 30.14 1.91
CA THR A 336 -4.78 30.35 2.93
C THR A 336 -4.36 29.00 3.53
N PRO A 337 -3.09 28.57 3.39
CA PRO A 337 -2.61 27.27 3.87
C PRO A 337 -2.85 27.02 5.36
N GLU A 338 -2.61 28.03 6.20
CA GLU A 338 -2.69 27.94 7.67
C GLU A 338 -4.13 27.81 8.19
N LYS A 339 -5.12 28.05 7.33
CA LYS A 339 -6.55 27.93 7.65
C LYS A 339 -7.15 26.60 7.19
N ARG A 340 -6.37 25.73 6.56
CA ARG A 340 -6.82 24.39 6.18
C ARG A 340 -6.94 23.52 7.42
N ILE A 341 -7.89 22.60 7.39
CA ILE A 341 -8.14 21.67 8.51
C ILE A 341 -6.92 20.79 8.80
N ASN A 342 -6.68 20.53 10.08
CA ASN A 342 -5.70 19.52 10.50
C ASN A 342 -6.25 18.10 10.22
N LEU A 343 -5.45 17.19 9.68
CA LEU A 343 -5.91 15.83 9.34
C LEU A 343 -6.49 15.06 10.54
N SER A 344 -5.96 15.26 11.75
CA SER A 344 -6.48 14.65 12.98
C SER A 344 -7.89 15.17 13.35
N GLU A 345 -8.21 16.41 13.00
CA GLU A 345 -9.55 16.98 13.14
C GLU A 345 -10.47 16.48 12.02
N ALA A 346 -9.95 16.38 10.79
CA ALA A 346 -10.71 15.88 9.65
C ALA A 346 -11.17 14.43 9.86
N LEU A 347 -10.37 13.58 10.51
CA LEU A 347 -10.73 12.20 10.86
C LEU A 347 -11.91 12.09 11.83
N LYS A 348 -12.23 13.17 12.55
CA LYS A 348 -13.37 13.26 13.49
C LYS A 348 -14.62 13.86 12.85
N ASP A 349 -14.56 14.24 11.58
CA ASP A 349 -15.68 14.88 10.89
C ASP A 349 -16.85 13.90 10.69
N GLN A 350 -18.07 14.39 10.85
CA GLN A 350 -19.31 13.62 10.69
C GLN A 350 -19.49 13.02 9.30
N PHE A 351 -18.83 13.57 8.28
CA PHE A 351 -18.87 13.04 6.92
C PHE A 351 -18.17 11.67 6.81
N LEU A 352 -17.13 11.45 7.61
CA LEU A 352 -16.38 10.19 7.57
C LEU A 352 -17.08 9.12 8.43
N PRO A 353 -16.97 7.85 8.02
CA PRO A 353 -17.57 6.77 8.77
C PRO A 353 -16.84 6.57 10.11
N LYS A 354 -17.63 6.36 11.16
CA LYS A 354 -17.11 5.96 12.48
C LYS A 354 -16.34 4.64 12.37
N THR A 355 -15.35 4.45 13.23
CA THR A 355 -14.61 3.20 13.36
C THR A 355 -15.57 2.03 13.59
N TYR A 356 -15.26 0.88 13.00
CA TYR A 356 -16.09 -0.32 13.15
C TYR A 356 -15.97 -0.87 14.59
N GLU A 357 -17.08 -1.26 15.20
CA GLU A 357 -17.03 -2.20 16.33
C GLU A 357 -16.54 -3.54 15.80
N ILE A 358 -15.27 -3.85 16.05
CA ILE A 358 -14.70 -5.12 15.62
C ILE A 358 -14.67 -6.07 16.81
N GLN A 359 -15.60 -7.04 16.80
CA GLN A 359 -15.59 -8.22 17.69
C GLN A 359 -14.28 -9.02 17.61
N GLU A 360 -13.47 -8.81 16.57
CA GLU A 360 -12.17 -9.48 16.40
C GLU A 360 -11.15 -9.10 17.48
N PHE A 361 -11.20 -7.87 18.05
CA PHE A 361 -10.29 -7.53 19.14
C PHE A 361 -10.60 -8.34 20.41
N ASP A 362 -11.87 -8.58 20.68
CA ASP A 362 -12.29 -9.45 21.79
C ASP A 362 -11.77 -10.88 21.60
N LYS A 363 -11.82 -11.40 20.37
CA LYS A 363 -11.24 -12.71 20.05
C LYS A 363 -9.72 -12.72 20.23
N ILE A 364 -9.03 -11.63 19.88
CA ILE A 364 -7.58 -11.49 20.13
C ILE A 364 -7.30 -11.57 21.63
N LEU A 365 -8.06 -10.85 22.46
CA LEU A 365 -7.88 -10.88 23.91
C LEU A 365 -8.13 -12.28 24.49
N GLU A 366 -9.22 -12.94 24.10
CA GLU A 366 -9.54 -14.29 24.60
C GLU A 366 -8.53 -15.35 24.15
N ARG A 367 -8.04 -15.29 22.90
CA ARG A 367 -6.99 -16.21 22.40
C ARG A 367 -5.69 -16.11 23.18
N ASN A 368 -5.36 -14.93 23.69
CA ASN A 368 -4.07 -14.67 24.34
C ASN A 368 -4.12 -14.75 25.87
N LYS A 369 -5.29 -15.01 26.47
CA LYS A 369 -5.51 -14.95 27.93
C LYS A 369 -4.58 -15.82 28.78
N ASN A 370 -4.20 -17.00 28.27
CA ASN A 370 -3.39 -17.98 28.99
C ASN A 370 -1.97 -18.13 28.44
N LEU A 371 -1.58 -17.29 27.48
CA LEU A 371 -0.26 -17.40 26.87
C LEU A 371 0.80 -16.86 27.82
N LYS A 372 1.92 -17.56 27.84
CA LYS A 372 3.14 -17.05 28.49
C LYS A 372 3.81 -16.02 27.59
N GLN A 373 4.77 -15.32 28.16
CA GLN A 373 5.66 -14.41 27.44
C GLN A 373 6.27 -15.10 26.21
N ILE A 374 6.20 -14.42 25.06
CA ILE A 374 6.73 -14.91 23.79
C ILE A 374 8.17 -14.43 23.68
N SER A 375 9.13 -15.35 23.55
CA SER A 375 10.54 -14.99 23.42
C SER A 375 10.83 -14.23 22.11
N VAL A 376 11.87 -13.38 22.08
CA VAL A 376 12.26 -12.64 20.86
C VAL A 376 12.49 -13.57 19.67
N LEU A 377 13.07 -14.75 19.91
CA LEU A 377 13.25 -15.77 18.88
C LEU A 377 11.90 -16.23 18.32
N GLN A 378 10.94 -16.61 19.17
CA GLN A 378 9.60 -17.00 18.76
C GLN A 378 8.86 -15.88 18.02
N GLN A 379 8.99 -14.62 18.47
CA GLN A 379 8.42 -13.46 17.78
C GLN A 379 8.99 -13.33 16.36
N CYS A 380 10.32 -13.41 16.20
CA CYS A 380 10.98 -13.39 14.90
C CYS A 380 10.54 -14.57 14.01
N LEU A 381 10.42 -15.78 14.56
CA LEU A 381 9.96 -16.93 13.79
C LEU A 381 8.51 -16.75 13.33
N LEU A 382 7.59 -16.34 14.21
CA LEU A 382 6.19 -16.07 13.88
C LEU A 382 6.06 -15.04 12.74
N LEU A 383 6.89 -13.99 12.74
CA LEU A 383 6.88 -12.99 11.67
C LEU A 383 7.25 -13.58 10.31
N LEU A 384 8.07 -14.63 10.22
CA LEU A 384 8.34 -15.31 8.95
C LEU A 384 7.06 -15.93 8.38
N PHE A 385 6.22 -16.52 9.23
CA PHE A 385 4.93 -17.08 8.84
C PHE A 385 3.95 -15.99 8.44
N ILE A 386 3.79 -14.96 9.28
CA ILE A 386 2.87 -13.84 9.01
C ILE A 386 3.22 -13.14 7.69
N ASN A 387 4.51 -12.96 7.39
CA ASN A 387 4.94 -12.33 6.15
C ASN A 387 4.75 -13.22 4.92
N GLN A 388 4.73 -14.54 5.11
CA GLN A 388 4.54 -15.50 4.03
C GLN A 388 3.05 -15.74 3.76
N PHE A 389 2.24 -15.88 4.80
CA PHE A 389 0.82 -16.23 4.75
C PHE A 389 -0.05 -15.01 5.12
N GLU A 390 -0.74 -14.45 4.13
CA GLU A 390 -1.44 -13.16 4.27
C GLU A 390 -2.92 -13.28 4.65
N GLU A 391 -3.45 -14.49 4.83
CA GLU A 391 -4.91 -14.75 4.91
C GLU A 391 -5.64 -13.91 5.97
N GLN A 392 -4.99 -13.63 7.10
CA GLN A 392 -5.57 -12.88 8.22
C GLN A 392 -5.09 -11.41 8.29
N LYS A 393 -4.12 -11.01 7.46
CA LYS A 393 -3.47 -9.70 7.58
C LYS A 393 -4.46 -8.55 7.37
N ILE A 394 -5.44 -8.74 6.48
CA ILE A 394 -6.46 -7.73 6.14
C ILE A 394 -7.40 -7.45 7.32
N SER A 395 -7.90 -8.48 7.99
CA SER A 395 -8.82 -8.30 9.13
C SER A 395 -8.09 -7.68 10.32
N LEU A 396 -6.87 -8.14 10.61
CA LEU A 396 -6.04 -7.59 11.67
C LEU A 396 -5.61 -6.14 11.41
N GLN A 397 -5.34 -5.78 10.15
CA GLN A 397 -5.09 -4.40 9.76
C GLN A 397 -6.25 -3.47 10.12
N LYS A 398 -7.50 -3.89 9.86
CA LYS A 398 -8.69 -3.11 10.24
C LYS A 398 -8.81 -2.94 11.76
N VAL A 399 -8.48 -3.98 12.53
CA VAL A 399 -8.46 -3.90 14.00
C VAL A 399 -7.41 -2.89 14.45
N PHE A 400 -6.19 -2.99 13.94
CA PHE A 400 -5.10 -2.09 14.29
C PHE A 400 -5.44 -0.62 14.00
N GLN A 401 -5.95 -0.33 12.81
CA GLN A 401 -6.36 1.03 12.41
C GLN A 401 -7.48 1.60 13.30
N ASN A 402 -8.38 0.74 13.80
CA ASN A 402 -9.41 1.20 14.70
C ASN A 402 -8.85 1.52 16.09
N LEU A 403 -7.86 0.75 16.57
CA LEU A 403 -7.21 0.96 17.87
C LEU A 403 -6.27 2.15 17.87
N ASP A 404 -5.62 2.43 16.74
CA ASP A 404 -4.70 3.57 16.54
C ASP A 404 -5.52 4.87 16.37
N VAL A 405 -5.81 5.55 17.48
CA VAL A 405 -6.71 6.73 17.51
C VAL A 405 -5.97 8.01 17.12
N ASP A 406 -4.66 8.08 17.39
CA ASP A 406 -3.82 9.21 17.00
C ASP A 406 -3.21 9.06 15.59
N TYR A 407 -3.34 7.87 14.99
CA TYR A 407 -2.88 7.52 13.66
C TYR A 407 -1.35 7.67 13.50
N ASP A 408 -0.59 7.49 14.59
CA ASP A 408 0.88 7.56 14.58
C ASP A 408 1.54 6.27 14.05
N GLY A 409 0.72 5.25 13.75
CA GLY A 409 1.12 3.92 13.29
C GLY A 409 1.54 2.97 14.42
N LYS A 410 1.17 3.29 15.66
CA LYS A 410 1.41 2.47 16.86
C LYS A 410 0.18 2.52 17.75
N ILE A 411 -0.04 1.43 18.47
CA ILE A 411 -1.09 1.35 19.48
C ILE A 411 -0.47 1.42 20.87
N THR A 412 -1.10 2.19 21.75
CA THR A 412 -0.74 2.32 23.16
C THR A 412 -1.78 1.66 24.06
N ARG A 413 -1.38 1.29 25.28
CA ARG A 413 -2.32 0.76 26.29
C ARG A 413 -3.51 1.70 26.48
N ASN A 414 -3.25 3.01 26.57
CA ASN A 414 -4.28 4.02 26.78
C ASN A 414 -5.29 4.10 25.63
N GLU A 415 -4.85 3.93 24.38
CA GLU A 415 -5.75 3.93 23.23
C GLU A 415 -6.65 2.68 23.23
N CYS A 416 -6.09 1.52 23.54
CA CYS A 416 -6.88 0.30 23.71
C CYS A 416 -7.90 0.46 24.85
N LEU A 417 -7.49 1.00 26.01
CA LEU A 417 -8.35 1.22 27.18
C LEU A 417 -9.44 2.27 26.93
N ALA A 418 -9.16 3.29 26.12
CA ALA A 418 -10.15 4.31 25.76
C ALA A 418 -11.34 3.70 24.99
N GLN A 419 -11.10 2.63 24.23
CA GLN A 419 -12.14 1.91 23.48
C GLN A 419 -12.72 0.72 24.26
N TYR A 420 -11.91 0.09 25.11
CA TYR A 420 -12.27 -1.10 25.89
C TYR A 420 -11.95 -0.91 27.38
N PRO A 421 -12.65 0.01 28.08
CA PRO A 421 -12.34 0.36 29.47
C PRO A 421 -12.51 -0.82 30.44
N ASP A 422 -13.43 -1.74 30.14
CA ASP A 422 -13.73 -2.90 31.00
C ASP A 422 -12.70 -4.05 30.87
N LYS A 423 -11.68 -3.90 30.02
CA LYS A 423 -10.73 -4.98 29.68
C LYS A 423 -9.29 -4.71 30.11
N GLU A 424 -9.10 -3.91 31.16
CA GLU A 424 -7.78 -3.43 31.58
C GLU A 424 -6.76 -4.56 31.84
N GLU A 425 -7.14 -5.58 32.60
CA GLU A 425 -6.26 -6.71 32.92
C GLU A 425 -5.82 -7.48 31.67
N GLN A 426 -6.76 -7.72 30.74
CA GLN A 426 -6.48 -8.43 29.49
C GLN A 426 -5.55 -7.61 28.58
N ILE A 427 -5.76 -6.30 28.47
CA ILE A 427 -4.93 -5.39 27.67
C ILE A 427 -3.53 -5.30 28.27
N ASN A 428 -3.39 -5.18 29.59
CA ASN A 428 -2.08 -5.14 30.24
C ASN A 428 -1.30 -6.44 29.98
N SER A 429 -1.95 -7.59 30.20
CA SER A 429 -1.38 -8.91 29.90
C SER A 429 -0.93 -9.02 28.43
N LEU A 430 -1.75 -8.53 27.49
CA LEU A 430 -1.45 -8.55 26.05
C LEU A 430 -0.15 -7.82 25.70
N PHE A 431 0.09 -6.64 26.28
CA PHE A 431 1.34 -5.89 26.06
C PHE A 431 2.54 -6.55 26.75
N ASP A 432 2.30 -7.22 27.89
CA ASP A 432 3.33 -7.89 28.66
C ASP A 432 3.84 -9.17 27.97
N LEU A 433 3.03 -9.80 27.10
CA LEU A 433 3.43 -10.97 26.28
C LEU A 433 4.70 -10.74 25.47
N LEU A 434 4.87 -9.54 24.91
CA LEU A 434 6.03 -9.15 24.14
C LEU A 434 7.04 -8.32 24.97
N SER A 435 6.76 -8.12 26.26
CA SER A 435 7.53 -7.27 27.18
C SER A 435 7.69 -5.84 26.69
N LEU A 436 6.63 -5.30 26.08
CA LEU A 436 6.64 -3.96 25.51
C LEU A 436 6.42 -2.92 26.61
N LYS A 437 7.18 -1.81 26.51
CA LYS A 437 7.10 -0.74 27.52
C LYS A 437 5.72 -0.10 27.58
N ASN A 438 5.15 0.32 26.44
CA ASN A 438 3.85 1.02 26.37
C ASN A 438 3.29 1.27 24.95
N LYS A 439 4.08 1.04 23.90
CA LYS A 439 3.66 1.21 22.51
C LYS A 439 3.97 -0.06 21.74
N MET A 440 3.13 -0.39 20.78
CA MET A 440 3.25 -1.57 19.93
C MET A 440 3.09 -1.16 18.47
N ASP A 441 4.03 -1.52 17.62
CA ASP A 441 3.90 -1.30 16.18
C ASP A 441 3.00 -2.36 15.50
N PHE A 442 2.70 -2.17 14.22
CA PHE A 442 1.84 -3.10 13.49
C PHE A 442 2.42 -4.53 13.40
N GLN A 443 3.74 -4.70 13.32
CA GLN A 443 4.34 -6.04 13.26
C GLN A 443 4.22 -6.76 14.60
N GLU A 444 4.49 -6.05 15.70
CA GLU A 444 4.29 -6.54 17.06
C GLU A 444 2.82 -6.90 17.30
N PHE A 445 1.88 -6.07 16.81
CA PHE A 445 0.46 -6.36 16.88
C PHE A 445 0.07 -7.62 16.10
N LEU A 446 0.66 -7.87 14.92
CA LEU A 446 0.39 -9.11 14.19
C LEU A 446 0.87 -10.36 14.94
N VAL A 447 2.02 -10.29 15.62
CA VAL A 447 2.58 -11.42 16.39
C VAL A 447 1.66 -11.87 17.52
N ILE A 448 0.99 -10.92 18.18
CA ILE A 448 0.02 -11.25 19.23
C ILE A 448 -1.37 -11.60 18.69
N SER A 449 -1.74 -11.08 17.52
CA SER A 449 -3.13 -11.13 17.05
C SER A 449 -3.45 -12.29 16.11
N VAL A 450 -2.44 -12.87 15.47
CA VAL A 450 -2.65 -13.95 14.49
C VAL A 450 -3.19 -15.22 15.16
N ASP A 451 -4.10 -15.92 14.47
CA ASP A 451 -4.55 -17.24 14.92
C ASP A 451 -3.43 -18.27 14.64
N ARG A 452 -2.66 -18.56 15.70
CA ARG A 452 -1.51 -19.47 15.66
C ARG A 452 -1.92 -20.88 15.26
N THR A 453 -3.14 -21.33 15.59
CA THR A 453 -3.62 -22.67 15.25
C THR A 453 -3.83 -22.84 13.75
N GLN A 454 -4.25 -21.78 13.06
CA GLN A 454 -4.39 -21.76 11.60
C GLN A 454 -3.05 -21.51 10.90
N LEU A 455 -2.17 -20.72 11.52
CA LEU A 455 -0.91 -20.33 10.92
C LEU A 455 0.17 -21.43 11.03
N LEU A 456 0.29 -22.07 12.19
CA LEU A 456 1.35 -23.02 12.54
C LEU A 456 0.95 -24.47 12.25
N THR A 457 0.43 -24.72 11.04
CA THR A 457 0.21 -26.10 10.57
C THR A 457 1.54 -26.79 10.28
N SER A 458 1.58 -28.12 10.35
CA SER A 458 2.80 -28.89 10.04
C SER A 458 3.33 -28.59 8.63
N GLU A 459 2.43 -28.39 7.66
CA GLU A 459 2.79 -28.01 6.29
C GLU A 459 3.45 -26.63 6.23
N ASN A 460 2.85 -25.62 6.88
CA ASN A 460 3.41 -24.27 6.91
C ASN A 460 4.78 -24.24 7.61
N ILE A 461 4.96 -25.00 8.69
CA ILE A 461 6.22 -25.10 9.42
C ILE A 461 7.32 -25.67 8.51
N GLU A 462 7.01 -26.75 7.78
CA GLU A 462 7.95 -27.34 6.83
C GLU A 462 8.32 -26.39 5.69
N ILE A 463 7.34 -25.68 5.12
CA ILE A 463 7.56 -24.69 4.06
C ILE A 463 8.50 -23.58 4.55
N ILE A 464 8.18 -22.94 5.69
CA ILE A 464 8.98 -21.83 6.23
C ILE A 464 10.38 -22.30 6.60
N PHE A 465 10.52 -23.46 7.24
CA PHE A 465 11.84 -23.98 7.57
C PHE A 465 12.67 -24.19 6.31
N ASN A 466 12.12 -24.85 5.29
CA ASN A 466 12.82 -25.10 4.03
C ASN A 466 13.18 -23.82 3.28
N LEU A 467 12.37 -22.76 3.45
CA LEU A 467 12.59 -21.47 2.80
C LEU A 467 13.81 -20.74 3.35
N TYR A 468 14.05 -20.82 4.67
CA TYR A 468 15.10 -20.07 5.35
C TYR A 468 16.27 -20.94 5.83
N ALA A 469 16.13 -22.27 5.82
CA ALA A 469 17.18 -23.20 6.19
C ALA A 469 18.23 -23.34 5.08
N THR A 470 19.44 -23.68 5.50
CA THR A 470 20.55 -24.05 4.62
C THR A 470 20.30 -25.39 3.94
N VAL A 471 21.10 -25.72 2.92
CA VAL A 471 21.11 -27.04 2.27
C VAL A 471 21.30 -28.18 3.29
N LYS A 472 22.02 -27.93 4.38
CA LYS A 472 22.23 -28.88 5.48
C LYS A 472 21.04 -28.97 6.45
N LYS A 473 19.89 -28.35 6.16
CA LYS A 473 18.67 -28.33 6.99
C LYS A 473 18.88 -27.71 8.36
N TYR A 474 19.57 -26.56 8.38
CA TYR A 474 19.71 -25.72 9.57
C TYR A 474 19.28 -24.29 9.28
N LEU A 475 18.47 -23.71 10.16
CA LEU A 475 18.19 -22.28 10.18
C LEU A 475 19.30 -21.58 10.98
N LEU A 476 20.13 -20.80 10.29
CA LEU A 476 21.26 -20.12 10.93
C LEU A 476 20.78 -18.84 11.65
N GLN A 477 21.40 -18.54 12.78
CA GLN A 477 21.25 -17.26 13.47
C GLN A 477 21.55 -16.09 12.53
N SER A 478 22.61 -16.19 11.72
CA SER A 478 22.97 -15.14 10.75
C SER A 478 21.86 -14.87 9.73
N THR A 479 21.05 -15.88 9.38
CA THR A 479 19.89 -15.69 8.50
C THR A 479 18.86 -14.79 9.18
N LEU A 480 18.51 -15.08 10.44
CA LEU A 480 17.55 -14.26 11.19
C LEU A 480 18.09 -12.85 11.48
N VAL A 481 19.36 -12.71 11.84
CA VAL A 481 20.00 -11.41 12.05
C VAL A 481 20.00 -10.57 10.77
N ASN A 482 20.22 -11.19 9.61
CA ASN A 482 20.15 -10.48 8.34
C ASN A 482 18.75 -9.97 8.01
N ILE A 483 17.71 -10.73 8.39
CA ILE A 483 16.31 -10.34 8.21
C ILE A 483 15.92 -9.24 9.22
N TYR A 484 16.22 -9.47 10.50
CA TYR A 484 15.84 -8.64 11.63
C TYR A 484 17.03 -7.87 12.22
N LYS A 485 17.76 -7.13 11.38
CA LYS A 485 18.96 -6.38 11.81
C LYS A 485 18.74 -5.47 13.02
N SER A 486 17.51 -4.98 13.25
CA SER A 486 17.20 -4.15 14.43
C SER A 486 17.34 -4.91 15.76
N ARG A 487 17.20 -6.23 15.74
CA ARG A 487 17.20 -7.15 16.88
C ARG A 487 18.46 -8.02 16.93
N GLU A 488 19.54 -7.62 16.27
CA GLU A 488 20.79 -8.40 16.19
C GLU A 488 21.28 -8.87 17.56
N ASN A 489 21.39 -7.96 18.54
CA ASN A 489 21.86 -8.29 19.88
C ASN A 489 20.93 -9.28 20.60
N GLU A 490 19.60 -9.06 20.50
CA GLU A 490 18.61 -9.92 21.16
C GLU A 490 18.58 -11.32 20.53
N LEU A 491 18.74 -11.41 19.20
CA LEU A 491 18.92 -12.68 18.49
C LEU A 491 20.27 -13.33 18.78
N GLN A 492 21.31 -12.53 19.03
CA GLN A 492 22.60 -13.04 19.49
C GLN A 492 22.45 -13.73 20.84
N GLU A 493 21.84 -13.04 21.80
CA GLU A 493 21.56 -13.56 23.14
C GLU A 493 20.63 -14.77 23.13
N ALA A 494 19.54 -14.73 22.34
CA ALA A 494 18.56 -15.80 22.28
C ALA A 494 19.11 -17.14 21.75
N PHE A 495 20.23 -17.11 21.01
CA PHE A 495 20.87 -18.32 20.51
C PHE A 495 21.95 -18.88 21.43
N ASN A 496 22.38 -18.13 22.46
CA ASN A 496 23.40 -18.58 23.42
C ASN A 496 22.96 -19.82 24.23
N GLN A 497 21.65 -20.08 24.30
CA GLN A 497 21.09 -21.25 24.96
C GLN A 497 21.20 -22.56 24.14
N TYR A 498 21.66 -22.48 22.89
CA TYR A 498 21.86 -23.65 22.03
C TYR A 498 23.35 -23.93 21.82
N ASP A 499 23.70 -25.21 21.69
CA ASP A 499 25.09 -25.65 21.51
C ASP A 499 25.77 -25.04 20.27
N HIS A 500 24.96 -24.70 19.26
CA HIS A 500 25.39 -24.12 18.00
C HIS A 500 24.47 -22.94 17.63
N PRO A 501 24.96 -21.93 16.87
CA PRO A 501 24.18 -20.77 16.45
C PRO A 501 23.22 -21.11 15.29
N HIS A 502 22.52 -22.23 15.39
CA HIS A 502 21.58 -22.72 14.40
C HIS A 502 20.47 -23.56 15.02
N LEU A 503 19.30 -23.56 14.39
CA LEU A 503 18.18 -24.43 14.74
C LEU A 503 18.04 -25.55 13.71
N ASN A 504 17.95 -26.80 14.18
CA ASN A 504 17.49 -27.90 13.35
C ASN A 504 15.95 -27.88 13.26
N PHE A 505 15.38 -28.71 12.38
CA PHE A 505 13.93 -28.74 12.17
C PHE A 505 13.15 -29.05 13.45
N LYS A 506 13.59 -30.03 14.24
CA LYS A 506 12.90 -30.45 15.47
C LYS A 506 12.85 -29.32 16.52
N THR A 507 13.96 -28.62 16.72
CA THR A 507 14.03 -27.48 17.64
C THR A 507 13.17 -26.32 17.13
N PHE A 508 13.21 -26.04 15.83
CA PHE A 508 12.37 -25.03 15.20
C PHE A 508 10.87 -25.33 15.35
N GLU A 509 10.46 -26.57 15.10
CA GLU A 509 9.09 -27.05 15.28
C GLU A 509 8.64 -26.92 16.74
N THR A 510 9.46 -27.40 17.68
CA THR A 510 9.16 -27.34 19.13
C THR A 510 8.91 -25.91 19.59
N LEU A 511 9.78 -24.96 19.21
CA LEU A 511 9.64 -23.55 19.56
C LEU A 511 8.32 -22.92 19.11
N LEU A 512 7.78 -23.39 17.98
CA LEU A 512 6.53 -22.89 17.41
C LEU A 512 5.32 -23.62 18.00
N THR A 513 5.41 -24.92 18.23
CA THR A 513 4.33 -25.69 18.88
C THR A 513 4.12 -25.27 20.34
N ASP A 514 5.16 -24.78 21.01
CA ASP A 514 5.06 -24.20 22.37
C ASP A 514 4.21 -22.92 22.43
N LEU A 515 3.82 -22.36 21.27
CA LEU A 515 2.97 -21.17 21.16
C LEU A 515 1.49 -21.48 20.89
N LEU A 516 1.14 -22.76 20.75
CA LEU A 516 -0.23 -23.27 20.61
C LEU A 516 -0.80 -23.61 21.99
#